data_AF-A0A1C5EF67-F1
#
_entry.id   AF-A0A1C5EF67-F1
#
_cell.length_a   1.000
_cell.length_b   1.000
_cell.length_c   1.000
_cell.angle_alpha   90.00
_cell.angle_beta   90.00
_cell.angle_gamma   90.00
#
_symmetry.space_group_name_H-M   'P 1'
#
loop_
_entity.id
_entity.type
_entity.pdbx_description
1 polymer ?
#
loop_
_entity_poly.entity_id
_entity_poly.type
_entity_poly.pdbx_seq_one_letter_code
_entity_poly.pdbx_strand_id
1 'polypeptide(L)'
;MSGESFAHPALFYGGPRAYLDGTVPFVRAAPAAGEPVAVAVPGEKLALIRDALGAEREEVRFLDMREAGRNPGRIIPGVLCAFADAQPPCLRTRIIGEPVWAGRDRAEYPACVQHEALINAAFRGRQVTILCPYDTAALHPRALADARTTHPVVIEGAEQRPGAAYDPEGAVARHNLPLPPAPPPAPGCSMPGWTPYGCPPYGTWPRTTARGSGSPVRRWRISRWSPRSWPPTAWCTAAAAAR
;
A
#
# COMPACT_ATOMS: atom_id res chain seq x y z
N MET A 1 -29.69 -7.93 1.64
CA MET A 1 -28.50 -8.74 1.29
C MET A 1 -27.26 -7.98 1.71
N SER A 2 -26.83 -8.13 2.96
CA SER A 2 -25.61 -7.53 3.49
C SER A 2 -24.50 -8.58 3.47
N GLY A 3 -24.06 -8.94 2.27
CA GLY A 3 -22.74 -9.55 2.11
C GLY A 3 -21.72 -8.43 2.26
N GLU A 4 -20.70 -8.64 3.11
CA GLU A 4 -19.72 -7.61 3.45
C GLU A 4 -19.20 -6.91 2.18
N SER A 5 -19.28 -5.58 2.20
CA SER A 5 -18.86 -4.77 1.06
C SER A 5 -17.37 -4.92 0.84
N PHE A 6 -16.56 -4.78 1.90
CA PHE A 6 -15.11 -4.83 1.83
C PHE A 6 -14.51 -6.01 2.59
N ALA A 7 -13.50 -6.64 2.01
CA ALA A 7 -12.70 -7.68 2.66
C ALA A 7 -11.20 -7.44 2.48
N HIS A 8 -10.43 -7.65 3.55
CA HIS A 8 -8.98 -7.46 3.58
C HIS A 8 -8.26 -8.66 4.23
N PRO A 9 -8.23 -9.84 3.56
CA PRO A 9 -7.55 -11.02 4.09
C PRO A 9 -6.02 -10.94 3.98
N ALA A 10 -5.32 -11.33 5.04
CA ALA A 10 -3.90 -11.67 4.99
C ALA A 10 -3.71 -13.15 4.66
N LEU A 11 -2.97 -13.47 3.59
CA LEU A 11 -2.58 -14.82 3.22
C LEU A 11 -1.18 -15.12 3.75
N PHE A 12 -1.06 -16.01 4.73
CA PHE A 12 0.22 -16.51 5.19
C PHE A 12 0.61 -17.76 4.42
N TYR A 13 1.76 -17.72 3.76
CA TYR A 13 2.22 -18.81 2.90
C TYR A 13 3.67 -19.21 3.21
N GLY A 14 4.05 -20.44 2.86
CA GLY A 14 5.40 -20.96 2.97
C GLY A 14 5.92 -21.46 1.62
N GLY A 15 6.73 -20.64 0.95
CA GLY A 15 7.35 -20.98 -0.34
C GLY A 15 6.43 -20.84 -1.57
N PRO A 16 6.97 -21.10 -2.78
CA PRO A 16 6.31 -20.78 -4.05
C PRO A 16 5.01 -21.54 -4.32
N ARG A 17 4.94 -22.82 -3.92
CA ARG A 17 3.73 -23.63 -4.14
C ARG A 17 2.56 -23.10 -3.31
N ALA A 18 2.76 -22.89 -2.01
CA ALA A 18 1.73 -22.31 -1.15
C ALA A 18 1.32 -20.89 -1.59
N TYR A 19 2.26 -20.10 -2.12
CA TYR A 19 1.96 -18.80 -2.73
C TYR A 19 0.99 -18.93 -3.90
N LEU A 20 1.27 -19.83 -4.85
CA LEU A 20 0.41 -20.04 -6.01
C LEU A 20 -0.93 -20.65 -5.62
N ASP A 21 -0.95 -21.62 -4.70
CA ASP A 21 -2.18 -22.25 -4.19
C ASP A 21 -3.12 -21.22 -3.55
N GLY A 22 -2.59 -20.18 -2.90
CA GLY A 22 -3.38 -19.11 -2.30
C GLY A 22 -3.73 -17.94 -3.24
N THR A 23 -2.91 -17.67 -4.26
CA THR A 23 -3.09 -16.48 -5.14
C THR A 23 -3.78 -16.80 -6.47
N VAL A 24 -3.45 -17.92 -7.12
CA VAL A 24 -3.99 -18.24 -8.45
C VAL A 24 -5.50 -18.50 -8.43
N PRO A 25 -6.05 -19.29 -7.48
CA PRO A 25 -7.50 -19.45 -7.39
C PRO A 25 -8.24 -18.14 -7.12
N PHE A 26 -7.65 -17.24 -6.31
CA PHE A 26 -8.20 -15.92 -6.05
C PHE A 26 -8.33 -15.09 -7.34
N VAL A 27 -7.29 -15.12 -8.18
CA VAL A 27 -7.29 -14.42 -9.48
C VAL A 27 -8.29 -15.05 -10.44
N ARG A 28 -8.28 -16.39 -10.60
CA ARG A 28 -9.17 -17.10 -11.53
C ARG A 28 -10.66 -16.96 -11.21
N ALA A 29 -10.98 -16.87 -9.93
CA ALA A 29 -12.36 -16.71 -9.49
C ALA A 29 -12.94 -15.32 -9.78
N ALA A 30 -12.13 -14.33 -10.20
CA ALA A 30 -12.62 -13.00 -10.57
C ALA A 30 -13.22 -12.97 -11.99
N PRO A 31 -12.48 -13.34 -13.07
CA PRO A 31 -13.05 -13.36 -14.42
C PRO A 31 -14.25 -14.31 -14.56
N ALA A 32 -14.22 -15.46 -13.88
CA ALA A 32 -15.36 -16.38 -13.84
C ALA A 32 -16.64 -15.76 -13.25
N ALA A 33 -16.51 -14.72 -12.43
CA ALA A 33 -17.60 -13.94 -11.84
C ALA A 33 -17.85 -12.60 -12.55
N GLY A 34 -17.11 -12.30 -13.64
CA GLY A 34 -17.14 -11.00 -14.31
C GLY A 34 -16.51 -9.87 -13.49
N GLU A 35 -15.69 -10.19 -12.49
CA GLU A 35 -15.06 -9.23 -11.57
C GLU A 35 -13.66 -8.84 -12.07
N PRO A 36 -13.34 -7.54 -12.17
CA PRO A 36 -12.00 -7.08 -12.52
C PRO A 36 -10.98 -7.46 -11.45
N VAL A 37 -9.79 -7.89 -11.89
CA VAL A 37 -8.71 -8.27 -10.99
C VAL A 37 -7.38 -7.58 -11.30
N ALA A 38 -6.72 -7.09 -10.25
CA ALA A 38 -5.37 -6.59 -10.31
C ALA A 38 -4.42 -7.37 -9.39
N VAL A 39 -3.16 -7.48 -9.81
CA VAL A 39 -2.08 -8.09 -9.04
C VAL A 39 -0.94 -7.08 -8.96
N ALA A 40 -0.71 -6.56 -7.76
CA ALA A 40 0.33 -5.63 -7.44
C ALA A 40 1.29 -6.26 -6.41
N VAL A 41 2.32 -6.95 -6.91
CA VAL A 41 3.28 -7.71 -6.09
C VAL A 41 4.71 -7.49 -6.61
N PRO A 42 5.77 -7.88 -5.87
CA PRO A 42 7.14 -7.82 -6.38
C PRO A 42 7.32 -8.53 -7.74
N GLY A 43 8.16 -7.98 -8.62
CA GLY A 43 8.40 -8.50 -9.97
C GLY A 43 8.64 -10.02 -10.07
N GLU A 44 9.40 -10.59 -9.16
CA GLU A 44 9.65 -12.05 -9.12
C GLU A 44 8.37 -12.86 -8.86
N LYS A 45 7.43 -12.33 -8.06
CA LYS A 45 6.15 -12.97 -7.77
C LYS A 45 5.13 -12.73 -8.89
N LEU A 46 5.22 -11.59 -9.59
CA LEU A 46 4.45 -11.35 -10.81
C LEU A 46 4.74 -12.41 -11.87
N ALA A 47 6.02 -12.74 -12.07
CA ALA A 47 6.43 -13.78 -13.02
C ALA A 47 5.79 -15.13 -12.66
N LEU A 48 5.86 -15.54 -11.39
CA LEU A 48 5.24 -16.79 -10.91
C LEU A 48 3.73 -16.85 -11.20
N ILE A 49 3.00 -15.77 -10.89
CA ILE A 49 1.55 -15.72 -11.12
C ILE A 49 1.24 -15.72 -12.63
N ARG A 50 1.97 -14.96 -13.43
CA ARG A 50 1.78 -14.91 -14.89
C ARG A 50 2.01 -16.27 -15.55
N ASP A 51 3.07 -16.98 -15.14
CA ASP A 51 3.39 -18.30 -15.65
C ASP A 51 2.29 -19.31 -15.30
N ALA A 52 1.78 -19.27 -14.07
CA ALA A 52 0.71 -20.16 -13.61
C ALA A 52 -0.66 -19.89 -14.28
N LEU A 53 -0.92 -18.64 -14.68
CA LEU A 53 -2.15 -18.25 -15.37
C LEU A 53 -2.13 -18.55 -16.87
N GLY A 54 -0.96 -18.68 -17.49
CA GLY A 54 -0.85 -18.93 -18.93
C GLY A 54 -1.52 -17.84 -19.76
N ALA A 55 -2.54 -18.18 -20.55
CA ALA A 55 -3.28 -17.23 -21.40
C ALA A 55 -4.27 -16.35 -20.61
N GLU A 56 -4.77 -16.82 -19.47
CA GLU A 56 -5.75 -16.09 -18.63
C GLU A 56 -5.18 -14.78 -18.07
N ARG A 57 -3.86 -14.61 -18.09
CA ARG A 57 -3.18 -13.39 -17.63
C ARG A 57 -3.60 -12.13 -18.39
N GLU A 58 -4.12 -12.25 -19.61
CA GLU A 58 -4.52 -11.09 -20.42
C GLU A 58 -5.76 -10.38 -19.83
N GLU A 59 -6.51 -11.06 -18.95
CA GLU A 59 -7.66 -10.53 -18.23
C GLU A 59 -7.28 -9.87 -16.88
N VAL A 60 -5.99 -9.85 -16.55
CA VAL A 60 -5.48 -9.43 -15.24
C VAL A 60 -4.59 -8.19 -15.37
N ARG A 61 -4.84 -7.17 -14.54
CA ARG A 61 -3.98 -5.99 -14.47
C ARG A 61 -2.79 -6.24 -13.55
N PHE A 62 -1.58 -6.27 -14.09
CA PHE A 62 -0.36 -6.44 -13.29
C PHE A 62 0.38 -5.13 -13.06
N LEU A 63 0.89 -4.91 -11.85
CA LEU A 63 1.75 -3.79 -11.48
C LEU A 63 2.92 -4.29 -10.62
N ASP A 64 4.14 -3.82 -10.88
CA ASP A 64 5.27 -4.13 -9.99
C ASP A 64 5.19 -3.28 -8.72
N MET A 65 5.01 -3.94 -7.57
CA MET A 65 4.92 -3.28 -6.28
C MET A 65 6.24 -2.63 -5.84
N ARG A 66 7.39 -3.07 -6.36
CA ARG A 66 8.68 -2.41 -6.10
C ARG A 66 8.76 -1.04 -6.75
N GLU A 67 8.07 -0.84 -7.87
CA GLU A 67 7.98 0.44 -8.58
C GLU A 67 6.80 1.27 -8.08
N ALA A 68 5.58 0.73 -8.22
CA ALA A 68 4.34 1.42 -7.86
C ALA A 68 4.25 1.69 -6.34
N GLY A 69 4.77 0.75 -5.55
CA GLY A 69 4.83 0.82 -4.09
C GLY A 69 6.12 1.37 -3.52
N ARG A 70 7.02 1.95 -4.34
CA ARG A 70 8.24 2.60 -3.84
C ARG A 70 7.93 3.62 -2.73
N ASN A 71 6.79 4.29 -2.81
CA ASN A 71 6.24 5.09 -1.73
C ASN A 71 4.93 4.47 -1.21
N PRO A 72 4.91 3.83 -0.01
CA PRO A 72 3.70 3.24 0.57
C PRO A 72 2.50 4.18 0.64
N GLY A 73 2.74 5.46 0.90
CA GLY A 73 1.69 6.48 0.97
C GLY A 73 0.96 6.73 -0.35
N ARG A 74 1.52 6.27 -1.48
CA ARG A 74 0.90 6.41 -2.82
C ARG A 74 0.15 5.17 -3.27
N ILE A 75 0.28 4.03 -2.59
CA ILE A 75 -0.33 2.77 -3.03
C ILE A 75 -1.87 2.85 -2.95
N ILE A 76 -2.44 3.35 -1.85
CA ILE A 76 -3.91 3.50 -1.73
C ILE A 76 -4.47 4.38 -2.86
N PRO A 77 -4.06 5.66 -3.01
CA PRO A 77 -4.66 6.51 -4.03
C PRO A 77 -4.25 6.11 -5.45
N GLY A 78 -2.98 5.75 -5.68
CA GLY A 78 -2.41 5.59 -7.01
C GLY A 78 -2.51 4.19 -7.61
N VAL A 79 -2.74 3.16 -6.79
CA VAL A 79 -2.86 1.76 -7.25
C VAL A 79 -4.24 1.23 -6.92
N LEU A 80 -4.60 1.19 -5.64
CA LEU A 80 -5.80 0.48 -5.18
C LEU A 80 -7.08 1.24 -5.57
N CYS A 81 -7.18 2.53 -5.22
CA CYS A 81 -8.32 3.37 -5.59
C CYS A 81 -8.35 3.58 -7.09
N ALA A 82 -7.22 3.94 -7.71
CA ALA A 82 -7.14 4.13 -9.16
C ALA A 82 -7.65 2.92 -9.96
N PHE A 83 -7.34 1.69 -9.53
CA PHE A 83 -7.85 0.49 -10.19
C PHE A 83 -9.35 0.29 -9.94
N ALA A 84 -9.81 0.40 -8.69
CA ALA A 84 -11.20 0.20 -8.32
C ALA A 84 -12.14 1.27 -8.91
N ASP A 85 -11.69 2.52 -8.99
CA ASP A 85 -12.46 3.66 -9.50
C ASP A 85 -12.55 3.66 -11.04
N ALA A 86 -11.67 2.91 -11.72
CA ALA A 86 -11.74 2.72 -13.17
C ALA A 86 -12.78 1.67 -13.60
N GLN A 87 -13.38 0.95 -12.65
CA GLN A 87 -14.38 -0.09 -12.93
C GLN A 87 -15.80 0.48 -12.93
N PRO A 88 -16.76 -0.18 -13.63
CA PRO A 88 -18.16 0.19 -13.55
C PRO A 88 -18.66 0.26 -12.09
N PRO A 89 -19.55 1.21 -11.77
CA PRO A 89 -20.16 1.28 -10.45
C PRO A 89 -20.82 -0.05 -10.07
N CYS A 90 -20.72 -0.44 -8.80
CA CYS A 90 -21.29 -1.68 -8.25
C CYS A 90 -20.67 -2.99 -8.77
N LEU A 91 -19.57 -2.93 -9.53
CA LEU A 91 -18.81 -4.13 -9.88
C LEU A 91 -17.82 -4.46 -8.77
N ARG A 92 -17.92 -5.68 -8.22
CA ARG A 92 -16.96 -6.16 -7.23
C ARG A 92 -15.58 -6.26 -7.87
N THR A 93 -14.58 -5.75 -7.18
CA THR A 93 -13.18 -5.71 -7.67
C THR A 93 -12.29 -6.53 -6.74
N ARG A 94 -11.31 -7.25 -7.31
CA ARG A 94 -10.32 -8.02 -6.57
C ARG A 94 -8.92 -7.49 -6.79
N ILE A 95 -8.12 -7.41 -5.73
CA ILE A 95 -6.74 -6.94 -5.80
C ILE A 95 -5.86 -7.86 -4.96
N ILE A 96 -4.70 -8.28 -5.48
CA ILE A 96 -3.60 -8.79 -4.66
C ILE A 96 -2.61 -7.66 -4.44
N GLY A 97 -2.27 -7.37 -3.19
CA GLY A 97 -1.28 -6.35 -2.82
C GLY A 97 -0.18 -6.93 -1.92
N GLU A 98 1.09 -6.85 -2.32
CA GLU A 98 2.21 -7.33 -1.49
C GLU A 98 3.23 -6.20 -1.22
N PRO A 99 2.86 -5.16 -0.44
CA PRO A 99 3.74 -4.03 -0.16
C PRO A 99 4.76 -4.32 0.96
N VAL A 100 4.70 -5.49 1.60
CA VAL A 100 5.66 -6.00 2.59
C VAL A 100 6.30 -7.27 2.04
N TRP A 101 7.56 -7.20 1.63
CA TRP A 101 8.34 -8.33 1.12
C TRP A 101 9.73 -8.40 1.76
N ALA A 102 10.39 -9.55 1.65
CA ALA A 102 11.75 -9.72 2.15
C ALA A 102 12.73 -8.79 1.39
N GLY A 103 13.51 -8.01 2.13
CA GLY A 103 14.42 -7.01 1.55
C GLY A 103 13.84 -5.59 1.45
N ARG A 104 12.59 -5.36 1.88
CA ARG A 104 12.04 -4.01 2.08
C ARG A 104 12.86 -3.25 3.11
N ASP A 105 13.13 -1.97 2.84
CA ASP A 105 13.96 -1.13 3.70
C ASP A 105 13.30 -0.90 5.08
N ARG A 106 14.12 -0.93 6.14
CA ARG A 106 13.65 -0.76 7.52
C ARG A 106 13.01 0.62 7.78
N ALA A 107 13.41 1.66 7.05
CA ALA A 107 12.82 2.98 7.12
C ALA A 107 11.48 3.07 6.37
N GLU A 108 11.25 2.21 5.38
CA GLU A 108 10.02 2.14 4.60
C GLU A 108 8.95 1.26 5.28
N TYR A 109 9.38 0.23 6.01
CA TYR A 109 8.50 -0.75 6.65
C TYR A 109 7.40 -0.15 7.55
N PRO A 110 7.66 0.83 8.45
CA PRO A 110 6.60 1.45 9.24
C PRO A 110 5.47 2.07 8.40
N ALA A 111 5.83 2.66 7.24
CA ALA A 111 4.84 3.21 6.33
C ALA A 111 4.04 2.13 5.60
N CYS A 112 4.62 0.94 5.37
CA CYS A 112 3.86 -0.21 4.89
C CYS A 112 2.83 -0.68 5.93
N VAL A 113 3.19 -0.80 7.21
CA VAL A 113 2.22 -1.21 8.24
C VAL A 113 1.09 -0.20 8.38
N GLN A 114 1.40 1.10 8.33
CA GLN A 114 0.37 2.14 8.30
C GLN A 114 -0.52 2.03 7.06
N HIS A 115 0.06 1.79 5.88
CA HIS A 115 -0.67 1.56 4.65
C HIS A 115 -1.66 0.39 4.78
N GLU A 116 -1.20 -0.75 5.27
CA GLU A 116 -2.02 -1.96 5.51
C GLU A 116 -3.19 -1.66 6.46
N ALA A 117 -2.94 -0.95 7.56
CA ALA A 117 -4.01 -0.57 8.48
C ALA A 117 -5.03 0.38 7.82
N LEU A 118 -4.55 1.37 7.05
CA LEU A 118 -5.38 2.40 6.42
C LEU A 118 -6.26 1.88 5.28
N ILE A 119 -5.90 0.75 4.66
CA ILE A 119 -6.76 0.08 3.66
C ILE A 119 -8.16 -0.16 4.22
N ASN A 120 -8.28 -0.62 5.47
CA ASN A 120 -9.57 -0.92 6.11
C ASN A 120 -10.50 0.30 6.19
N ALA A 121 -9.92 1.48 6.45
CA ALA A 121 -10.68 2.74 6.48
C ALA A 121 -10.99 3.25 5.07
N ALA A 122 -10.01 3.18 4.17
CA ALA A 122 -10.12 3.70 2.80
C ALA A 122 -11.16 2.95 1.95
N PHE A 123 -11.37 1.65 2.21
CA PHE A 123 -12.29 0.83 1.43
C PHE A 123 -13.58 0.45 2.15
N ARG A 124 -13.81 0.94 3.37
CA ARG A 124 -15.05 0.70 4.11
C ARG A 124 -16.28 1.03 3.26
N GLY A 125 -17.20 0.06 3.12
CA GLY A 125 -18.43 0.25 2.35
C GLY A 125 -18.29 -0.01 0.84
N ARG A 126 -17.08 -0.22 0.33
CA ARG A 126 -16.82 -0.47 -1.11
C ARG A 126 -16.80 -1.95 -1.41
N GLN A 127 -17.31 -2.36 -2.58
CA GLN A 127 -17.29 -3.75 -3.05
C GLN A 127 -15.90 -4.17 -3.55
N VAL A 128 -14.93 -4.26 -2.65
CA VAL A 128 -13.54 -4.59 -2.98
C VAL A 128 -13.03 -5.69 -2.07
N THR A 129 -12.26 -6.63 -2.63
CA THR A 129 -11.48 -7.59 -1.83
C THR A 129 -10.00 -7.39 -2.13
N ILE A 130 -9.21 -7.14 -1.09
CA ILE A 130 -7.76 -6.93 -1.18
C ILE A 130 -7.07 -8.05 -0.42
N LEU A 131 -6.42 -8.97 -1.13
CA LEU A 131 -5.65 -10.07 -0.57
C LEU A 131 -4.19 -9.63 -0.41
N CYS A 132 -3.66 -9.71 0.81
CA CYS A 132 -2.27 -9.36 1.09
C CYS A 132 -1.45 -10.60 1.47
N PRO A 133 -0.52 -11.08 0.62
CA PRO A 133 0.35 -12.22 0.92
C PRO A 133 1.49 -11.88 1.88
N TYR A 134 1.84 -12.82 2.77
CA TYR A 134 2.94 -12.74 3.72
C TYR A 134 3.75 -14.05 3.75
N ASP A 135 5.01 -13.98 3.32
CA ASP A 135 5.93 -15.12 3.31
C ASP A 135 6.41 -15.46 4.74
N THR A 136 5.90 -16.55 5.30
CA THR A 136 6.22 -17.00 6.66
C THR A 136 7.65 -17.49 6.83
N ALA A 137 8.33 -17.87 5.74
CA ALA A 137 9.71 -18.33 5.76
C ALA A 137 10.71 -17.18 5.61
N ALA A 138 10.35 -16.13 4.86
CA ALA A 138 11.25 -15.03 4.54
C ALA A 138 11.05 -13.76 5.39
N LEU A 139 9.85 -13.53 5.94
CA LEU A 139 9.55 -12.33 6.72
C LEU A 139 9.93 -12.50 8.19
N HIS A 140 10.41 -11.40 8.78
CA HIS A 140 10.67 -11.34 10.21
C HIS A 140 9.37 -11.55 11.02
N PRO A 141 9.40 -12.27 12.17
CA PRO A 141 8.20 -12.53 12.97
C PRO A 141 7.37 -11.29 13.33
N ARG A 142 8.04 -10.15 13.53
CA ARG A 142 7.38 -8.86 13.74
C ARG A 142 6.47 -8.44 12.56
N ALA A 143 6.89 -8.68 11.32
CA ALA A 143 6.07 -8.39 10.15
C ALA A 143 4.82 -9.26 10.10
N LEU A 144 4.96 -10.54 10.44
CA LEU A 144 3.83 -11.47 10.53
C LEU A 144 2.86 -11.11 11.67
N ALA A 145 3.36 -10.54 12.78
CA ALA A 145 2.54 -10.06 13.87
C ALA A 145 1.80 -8.76 13.51
N ASP A 146 2.48 -7.80 12.88
CA ASP A 146 1.84 -6.56 12.42
C ASP A 146 0.79 -6.86 11.32
N ALA A 147 1.04 -7.84 10.43
CA ALA A 147 0.04 -8.31 9.46
C ALA A 147 -1.23 -8.85 10.13
N ARG A 148 -1.09 -9.69 11.17
CA ARG A 148 -2.24 -10.17 11.97
C ARG A 148 -2.97 -9.03 12.69
N THR A 149 -2.28 -7.93 12.98
CA THR A 149 -2.89 -6.77 13.63
C THR A 149 -3.65 -5.89 12.64
N THR A 150 -3.23 -5.83 11.37
CA THR A 150 -3.83 -4.95 10.37
C THR A 150 -4.94 -5.59 9.54
N HIS A 151 -5.09 -6.92 9.57
CA HIS A 151 -6.06 -7.64 8.74
C HIS A 151 -7.20 -8.24 9.58
N PRO A 152 -8.47 -7.95 9.25
CA PRO A 152 -9.64 -8.51 9.95
C PRO A 152 -9.82 -10.00 9.70
N VAL A 153 -9.18 -10.54 8.65
CA VAL A 153 -9.26 -11.94 8.24
C VAL A 153 -7.86 -12.46 7.98
N VAL A 154 -7.61 -13.68 8.42
CA VAL A 154 -6.34 -14.40 8.23
C VAL A 154 -6.60 -15.71 7.50
N ILE A 155 -5.79 -15.99 6.48
CA ILE A 155 -5.78 -17.23 5.71
C ILE A 155 -4.45 -17.95 5.95
N GLU A 156 -4.51 -19.19 6.39
CA GLU A 156 -3.37 -20.09 6.59
C GLU A 156 -3.73 -21.47 6.02
N GLY A 157 -3.02 -21.90 4.98
CA GLY A 157 -3.40 -23.11 4.24
C GLY A 157 -4.79 -22.97 3.61
N ALA A 158 -5.69 -23.92 3.90
CA ALA A 158 -7.07 -23.90 3.43
C ALA A 158 -8.04 -23.20 4.39
N GLU A 159 -7.57 -22.76 5.57
CA GLU A 159 -8.42 -22.18 6.59
C GLU A 159 -8.45 -20.66 6.52
N GLN A 160 -9.66 -20.10 6.59
CA GLN A 160 -9.90 -18.66 6.71
C GLN A 160 -10.60 -18.39 8.04
N ARG A 161 -10.04 -17.48 8.84
CA ARG A 161 -10.54 -17.16 10.18
C ARG A 161 -10.52 -15.65 10.47
N PRO A 162 -11.42 -15.15 11.32
CA PRO A 162 -11.31 -13.79 11.85
C PRO A 162 -9.95 -13.56 12.52
N GLY A 163 -9.39 -12.37 12.35
CA GLY A 163 -8.13 -11.95 12.94
C GLY A 163 -8.29 -11.66 14.43
N ALA A 164 -7.90 -12.60 15.29
CA ALA A 164 -8.03 -12.44 16.75
C ALA A 164 -7.21 -11.26 17.34
N ALA A 165 -6.15 -10.84 16.64
CA ALA A 165 -5.28 -9.72 17.04
C ALA A 165 -5.60 -8.41 16.30
N TYR A 166 -6.70 -8.36 15.55
CA TYR A 166 -7.04 -7.23 14.70
C TYR A 166 -7.23 -5.94 15.52
N ASP A 167 -6.34 -4.97 15.29
CA ASP A 167 -6.27 -3.65 15.94
C ASP A 167 -5.54 -2.67 15.00
N PRO A 168 -6.16 -2.28 13.87
CA PRO A 168 -5.50 -1.45 12.86
C PRO A 168 -5.18 -0.05 13.41
N GLU A 169 -5.99 0.50 14.32
CA GLU A 169 -5.71 1.77 14.98
C GLU A 169 -4.46 1.70 15.85
N GLY A 170 -4.29 0.64 16.65
CA GLY A 170 -3.08 0.42 17.42
C GLY A 170 -1.85 0.17 16.55
N ALA A 171 -2.00 -0.52 15.41
CA ALA A 171 -0.92 -0.65 14.42
C ALA A 171 -0.46 0.72 13.89
N VAL A 172 -1.39 1.60 13.53
CA VAL A 172 -1.07 2.97 13.11
C VAL A 172 -0.37 3.73 14.24
N ALA A 173 -0.90 3.67 15.46
CA ALA A 173 -0.32 4.38 16.61
C ALA A 173 1.13 3.96 16.90
N ARG A 174 1.45 2.66 16.82
CA ARG A 174 2.81 2.13 17.04
C ARG A 174 3.83 2.63 16.01
N HIS A 175 3.38 2.91 14.79
CA HIS A 175 4.26 3.26 13.67
C HIS A 175 4.23 4.75 13.32
N ASN A 176 3.26 5.53 13.81
CA ASN A 176 3.13 6.96 13.57
C ASN A 176 3.94 7.79 14.58
N LEU A 177 5.25 7.54 14.62
CA LEU A 177 6.18 8.23 15.51
C LEU A 177 6.68 9.55 14.89
N PRO A 178 7.09 10.53 15.72
CA PRO A 178 7.77 11.73 15.24
C PRO A 178 8.96 11.38 14.34
N LEU A 179 9.20 12.23 13.33
CA LEU A 179 10.41 12.11 12.53
C LEU A 179 11.62 12.40 13.43
N PRO A 180 12.74 11.67 13.26
CA PRO A 180 13.98 12.08 13.88
C PRO A 180 14.32 13.51 13.45
N PRO A 181 14.99 14.29 14.31
CA PRO A 181 15.39 15.65 13.97
C PRO A 181 16.21 15.63 12.67
N ALA A 182 16.02 16.67 11.85
CA ALA A 182 16.81 16.83 10.64
C ALA A 182 18.30 16.93 11.01
N PRO A 183 19.22 16.32 10.22
CA PRO A 183 20.64 16.55 10.41
C PRO A 183 20.94 18.05 10.29
N PRO A 184 21.98 18.56 10.98
CA PRO A 184 22.39 19.95 10.85
C PRO A 184 22.70 20.25 9.38
N PRO A 185 22.43 21.49 8.90
CA PRO A 185 22.76 21.86 7.54
C PRO A 185 24.26 21.62 7.30
N ALA A 186 24.59 21.07 6.12
CA ALA A 186 25.99 20.92 5.73
C ALA A 186 26.69 22.29 5.79
N PRO A 187 27.94 22.38 6.29
CA PRO A 187 28.67 23.64 6.29
C PRO A 187 28.74 24.18 4.85
N GLY A 188 28.22 25.40 4.65
CA GLY A 188 28.13 26.05 3.34
C GLY A 188 26.75 26.00 2.65
N CYS A 189 25.77 25.27 3.19
CA CYS A 189 24.39 25.30 2.69
C CYS A 189 23.61 26.50 3.27
N SER A 190 24.11 27.71 3.02
CA SER A 190 23.38 28.95 3.27
C SER A 190 22.47 29.21 2.07
N MET A 191 21.21 28.78 2.11
CA MET A 191 20.22 29.29 1.15
C MET A 191 19.95 30.76 1.52
N PRO A 192 20.32 31.74 0.68
CA PRO A 192 20.00 33.14 0.97
C PRO A 192 18.47 33.29 1.01
N GLY A 193 17.92 33.76 2.13
CA GLY A 193 16.51 34.12 2.26
C GLY A 193 15.60 33.15 3.05
N TRP A 194 16.13 32.11 3.69
CA TRP A 194 15.34 31.26 4.60
C TRP A 194 15.48 31.73 6.05
N THR A 195 14.48 32.44 6.58
CA THR A 195 14.33 32.68 8.02
C THR A 195 13.34 31.68 8.63
N PRO A 196 13.53 31.22 9.88
CA PRO A 196 12.66 30.21 10.50
C PRO A 196 11.20 30.64 10.69
N TYR A 197 10.86 31.91 10.42
CA TYR A 197 9.54 32.50 10.64
C TYR A 197 9.00 33.28 9.43
N GLY A 198 9.43 32.96 8.20
CA GLY A 198 8.93 33.64 7.00
C GLY A 198 8.77 32.68 5.83
N CYS A 199 7.53 32.33 5.49
CA CYS A 199 7.23 31.79 4.16
C CYS A 199 7.22 32.99 3.19
N PRO A 200 8.08 33.08 2.17
CA PRO A 200 7.97 34.16 1.19
C PRO A 200 6.66 33.98 0.40
N PRO A 201 5.94 35.06 0.07
CA PRO A 201 4.78 34.95 -0.80
C PRO A 201 5.20 34.41 -2.17
N TYR A 202 4.35 33.56 -2.75
CA TYR A 202 4.54 32.90 -4.04
C TYR A 202 5.02 33.88 -5.11
N GLY A 203 6.27 33.71 -5.58
CA GLY A 203 6.84 34.51 -6.66
C GLY A 203 8.20 33.99 -7.13
N THR A 204 8.18 33.30 -8.28
CA THR A 204 9.29 33.07 -9.21
C THR A 204 10.63 32.53 -8.65
N TRP A 205 10.80 31.21 -8.70
CA TRP A 205 12.15 30.60 -8.66
C TRP A 205 12.79 30.65 -10.06
N PRO A 206 14.04 31.09 -10.22
CA PRO A 206 14.76 30.90 -11.48
C PRO A 206 15.05 29.41 -11.70
N ARG A 207 14.77 28.92 -12.93
CA ARG A 207 15.16 27.58 -13.37
C ARG A 207 16.69 27.50 -13.41
N THR A 208 17.30 26.86 -12.42
CA THR A 208 18.67 26.35 -12.54
C THR A 208 18.67 24.86 -12.25
N THR A 209 19.15 24.11 -13.24
CA THR A 209 19.27 22.65 -13.26
C THR A 209 20.42 22.23 -12.34
N ALA A 210 20.10 21.89 -11.08
CA ALA A 210 21.05 21.18 -10.22
C ALA A 210 21.05 19.69 -10.61
N ARG A 211 22.12 19.29 -11.31
CA ARG A 211 22.47 17.91 -11.64
C ARG A 211 22.69 17.11 -10.36
N GLY A 212 22.17 15.89 -10.33
CA GLY A 212 21.98 15.08 -9.13
C GLY A 212 23.23 14.81 -8.29
N SER A 213 23.00 14.73 -6.99
CA SER A 213 23.70 13.82 -6.08
C SER A 213 22.61 13.13 -5.23
N GLY A 214 22.62 11.80 -5.24
CA GLY A 214 21.64 11.00 -4.53
C GLY A 214 21.67 11.28 -3.03
N SER A 215 20.50 11.50 -2.43
CA SER A 215 20.33 11.47 -0.97
C SER A 215 18.92 10.94 -0.62
N PRO A 216 18.77 10.22 0.51
CA PRO A 216 17.86 9.10 0.63
C PRO A 216 16.47 9.49 1.13
N VAL A 217 15.51 8.61 0.80
CA VAL A 217 14.12 8.50 1.26
C VAL A 217 13.75 9.44 2.41
N ARG A 218 12.98 10.50 2.09
CA ARG A 218 12.31 11.32 3.11
C ARG A 218 11.33 10.42 3.88
N ARG A 219 11.57 10.24 5.18
CA ARG A 219 10.64 9.58 6.10
C ARG A 219 9.41 10.48 6.26
N TRP A 220 8.22 9.96 5.93
CA TRP A 220 6.99 10.75 5.88
C TRP A 220 6.21 10.65 7.19
N ARG A 221 5.73 11.81 7.67
CA ARG A 221 4.78 11.92 8.78
C ARG A 221 3.39 12.12 8.19
N ILE A 222 2.45 11.20 8.44
CA ILE A 222 1.03 11.42 8.14
C ILE A 222 0.50 12.40 9.21
N SER A 223 0.75 13.68 8.98
CA SER A 223 0.41 14.76 9.91
C SER A 223 -1.05 15.16 9.70
N ARG A 224 -1.92 14.74 10.64
CA ARG A 224 -3.37 15.01 10.73
C ARG A 224 -4.26 14.02 9.98
N TRP A 225 -4.55 12.92 10.66
CA TRP A 225 -5.78 12.17 10.40
C TRP A 225 -6.69 12.35 11.62
N SER A 226 -7.82 13.04 11.43
CA SER A 226 -8.95 13.05 12.36
C SER A 226 -10.12 12.40 11.63
N PRO A 227 -10.69 11.29 12.13
CA PRO A 227 -11.74 10.54 11.43
C PRO A 227 -13.04 11.33 11.17
N ARG A 228 -13.20 12.52 11.77
CA ARG A 228 -14.48 13.24 11.83
C ARG A 228 -14.63 14.42 10.86
N SER A 229 -13.65 14.75 10.03
CA SER A 229 -13.66 16.06 9.35
C SER A 229 -13.36 16.06 7.85
N TRP A 230 -13.56 14.96 7.13
CA TRP A 230 -13.39 14.94 5.66
C TRP A 230 -14.69 14.52 4.98
N PRO A 231 -15.33 15.39 4.17
CA PRO A 231 -16.44 14.97 3.33
C PRO A 231 -15.95 14.08 2.18
N PRO A 232 -16.81 13.19 1.63
CA PRO A 232 -16.44 12.15 0.66
C PRO A 232 -15.82 12.68 -0.66
N THR A 233 -15.91 13.98 -0.93
CA THR A 233 -15.45 14.62 -2.17
C THR A 233 -14.02 15.17 -2.11
N ALA A 234 -13.35 15.13 -0.94
CA ALA A 234 -12.03 15.74 -0.76
C ALA A 234 -10.83 14.89 -1.26
N TRP A 235 -11.08 13.71 -1.84
CA TRP A 235 -10.01 12.81 -2.32
C TRP A 235 -9.32 13.31 -3.61
N CYS A 236 -9.95 14.19 -4.39
CA CYS A 236 -9.41 14.64 -5.69
C CYS A 236 -8.30 15.71 -5.61
N THR A 237 -8.17 16.46 -4.52
CA THR A 237 -7.25 17.62 -4.48
C THR A 237 -5.84 17.32 -3.95
N ALA A 238 -5.59 16.13 -3.39
CA ALA A 238 -4.24 15.75 -2.95
C ALA A 238 -3.30 15.36 -4.12
N ALA A 239 -3.84 15.19 -5.34
CA ALA A 239 -3.09 14.78 -6.53
C ALA A 239 -2.36 15.93 -7.26
N ALA A 240 -2.60 17.20 -6.91
CA ALA A 240 -2.12 18.34 -7.70
C ALA A 240 -0.84 19.03 -7.18
N ALA A 241 -0.31 18.67 -6.00
CA ALA A 241 0.73 19.45 -5.33
C ALA A 241 2.17 18.89 -5.40
N ALA A 242 2.47 17.90 -6.25
CA ALA A 242 3.81 17.31 -6.32
C ALA A 242 4.22 16.93 -7.75
N ARG A 243 4.32 17.95 -8.62
CA ARG A 243 5.14 17.86 -9.84
C ARG A 243 6.62 18.02 -9.49
#